data_AF-A0A2G9MZ13-F1
#
_entry.id   AF-A0A2G9MZ13-F1
#
_cell.length_a   1.000
_cell.length_b   1.000
_cell.length_c   1.000
_cell.angle_alpha   90.00
_cell.angle_beta   90.00
_cell.angle_gamma   90.00
#
_symmetry.space_group_name_H-M   'P 1'
#
loop_
_entity.id
_entity.type
_entity.pdbx_description
1 polymer ?
#
loop_
_entity_poly.entity_id
_entity_poly.type
_entity_poly.pdbx_seq_one_letter_code
_entity_poly.pdbx_strand_id
1 'polypeptide(L)'
;LFGMLFYPLPAFLLPTYAWLFLILFFGTCMTAFAKAYASHRGAMEREKVDAMSSVFQRSERGFVLFLALVMLAFDAQFAVYLLVLAAVLSAIAVAQIILKVKRENAEKD
;
A
#
# COMPACT_ATOMS: atom_id res chain seq x y z
N LEU A 1 5.69 2.26 11.52
CA LEU A 1 6.27 1.36 10.47
C LEU A 1 7.76 1.20 10.65
N PHE A 2 8.57 2.25 10.47
CA PHE A 2 10.04 2.11 10.49
C PHE A 2 10.58 1.49 11.79
N GLY A 3 9.98 1.82 12.95
CA GLY A 3 10.34 1.21 14.23
C GLY A 3 10.04 -0.30 14.36
N MET A 4 9.07 -0.85 13.62
CA MET A 4 8.78 -2.30 13.65
C MET A 4 9.82 -3.13 12.90
N LEU A 5 10.63 -2.49 12.05
CA LEU A 5 11.58 -3.19 11.18
C LEU A 5 12.71 -3.86 11.97
N PHE A 6 12.97 -3.39 13.19
CA PHE A 6 13.97 -3.92 14.11
C PHE A 6 13.38 -4.83 15.19
N TYR A 7 12.07 -5.05 15.19
CA TYR A 7 11.42 -5.90 16.18
C TYR A 7 11.47 -7.38 15.73
N PRO A 8 11.87 -8.32 16.60
CA PRO A 8 11.93 -9.74 16.25
C PRO A 8 10.52 -10.32 16.16
N LEU A 9 9.94 -10.30 14.95
CA LEU A 9 8.67 -10.96 14.63
C LEU A 9 8.91 -12.35 14.04
N PRO A 10 8.00 -13.31 14.26
CA PRO A 10 8.07 -14.61 13.63
C PRO A 10 8.03 -14.47 12.10
N ALA A 11 8.76 -15.31 11.38
CA ALA A 11 8.74 -15.32 9.93
C ALA A 11 7.49 -16.05 9.41
N PHE A 12 6.88 -15.53 8.35
CA PHE A 12 5.75 -16.18 7.67
C PHE A 12 5.91 -16.06 6.15
N LEU A 13 6.22 -17.18 5.49
CA LEU A 13 6.63 -17.32 4.08
C LEU A 13 7.90 -16.54 3.71
N LEU A 14 7.94 -15.26 4.03
CA LEU A 14 9.08 -14.36 3.95
C LEU A 14 9.38 -13.78 5.34
N PRO A 15 10.61 -13.28 5.56
CA PRO A 15 10.93 -12.53 6.77
C PRO A 15 10.06 -11.27 6.91
N THR A 16 9.68 -10.92 8.14
CA THR A 16 8.73 -9.81 8.40
C THR A 16 9.21 -8.45 7.90
N TYR A 17 10.53 -8.23 7.87
CA TYR A 17 11.11 -7.03 7.26
C TYR A 17 10.76 -6.90 5.77
N ALA A 18 10.63 -8.01 5.03
CA ALA A 18 10.28 -8.00 3.62
C ALA A 18 8.83 -7.55 3.43
N TRP A 19 7.91 -8.04 4.26
CA TRP A 19 6.51 -7.60 4.25
C TRP A 19 6.36 -6.12 4.59
N LEU A 20 7.07 -5.64 5.61
CA LEU A 20 7.11 -4.22 5.98
C LEU A 20 7.67 -3.36 4.84
N PHE A 21 8.73 -3.82 4.18
CA PHE A 21 9.29 -3.16 3.00
C PHE A 21 8.26 -3.08 1.86
N LEU A 22 7.53 -4.16 1.58
CA LEU A 22 6.48 -4.16 0.57
C LEU A 22 5.36 -3.16 0.89
N ILE A 23 4.90 -3.09 2.14
CA ILE A 23 3.89 -2.09 2.57
C ILE A 23 4.42 -0.67 2.34
N LEU A 24 5.68 -0.41 2.69
CA LEU A 24 6.28 0.91 2.51
C LEU A 24 6.41 1.24 1.02
N PHE A 25 7.05 0.36 0.25
CA PHE A 25 7.35 0.58 -1.16
C PHE A 25 6.07 0.69 -1.99
N PHE A 26 5.18 -0.31 -1.93
CA PHE A 26 3.96 -0.29 -2.71
C PHE A 26 2.92 0.67 -2.13
N GLY A 27 2.70 0.64 -0.81
CA GLY A 27 1.63 1.41 -0.20
C GLY A 27 1.89 2.92 -0.16
N THR A 28 3.15 3.35 0.00
CA THR A 28 3.48 4.78 0.13
C THR A 28 4.17 5.36 -1.09
N CYS A 29 5.26 4.73 -1.56
CA CYS A 29 6.06 5.31 -2.64
C CYS A 29 5.39 5.13 -4.01
N MET A 30 4.99 3.90 -4.34
CA MET A 30 4.47 3.58 -5.67
C MET A 30 3.11 4.21 -5.95
N THR A 31 2.21 4.28 -4.96
CA THR A 31 0.91 4.96 -5.13
C THR A 31 1.07 6.45 -5.43
N ALA A 32 1.97 7.14 -4.72
CA ALA A 32 2.26 8.55 -4.95
C ALA A 32 2.98 8.76 -6.30
N PHE A 33 3.96 7.91 -6.62
CA PHE A 33 4.68 7.98 -7.89
C PHE A 33 3.76 7.76 -9.09
N ALA A 34 2.91 6.73 -9.06
CA ALA A 34 1.98 6.43 -10.15
C ALA A 34 1.01 7.60 -10.41
N LYS A 35 0.50 8.24 -9.34
CA LYS A 35 -0.33 9.45 -9.44
C LYS A 35 0.43 10.62 -10.06
N ALA A 36 1.62 10.93 -9.53
CA ALA A 36 2.45 12.04 -10.05
C ALA A 36 2.84 11.82 -11.53
N TYR A 37 3.21 10.60 -11.89
CA TYR A 37 3.57 10.23 -13.26
C TYR A 37 2.39 10.37 -14.22
N ALA A 38 1.18 9.94 -13.82
CA ALA A 38 -0.02 10.09 -14.63
C ALA A 38 -0.35 11.56 -14.94
N SER A 39 -0.19 12.44 -13.95
CA SER A 39 -0.38 13.88 -14.14
C SER A 39 0.72 14.49 -15.02
N HIS A 40 1.99 14.10 -14.80
CA HIS A 40 3.12 14.62 -15.59
C HIS A 40 3.06 14.23 -17.06
N ARG A 41 2.59 13.01 -17.37
CA ARG A 41 2.45 12.52 -18.75
C ARG A 41 1.18 13.02 -19.44
N GLY A 42 0.35 13.84 -18.78
CA GLY A 42 -0.93 14.31 -19.31
C GLY A 42 -2.01 13.22 -19.46
N ALA A 43 -1.74 12.00 -19.00
CA ALA A 43 -2.64 10.87 -19.12
C ALA A 43 -3.96 11.11 -18.37
N MET A 44 -3.91 11.86 -17.26
CA MET A 44 -5.08 12.23 -16.47
C MET A 44 -4.90 13.63 -15.87
N GLU A 45 -5.99 14.40 -15.77
CA GLU A 45 -5.98 15.69 -15.08
C GLU A 45 -5.66 15.54 -13.60
N ARG A 46 -4.91 16.49 -13.06
CA ARG A 46 -4.40 16.42 -11.68
C ARG A 46 -5.50 16.29 -10.64
N GLU A 47 -6.61 17.00 -10.84
CA GLU A 47 -7.79 16.95 -9.95
C GLU A 47 -8.42 15.55 -9.90
N LYS A 48 -8.53 14.87 -11.06
CA LYS A 48 -9.02 13.49 -11.14
C LYS A 48 -8.07 12.48 -10.50
N VAL A 49 -6.75 12.69 -10.66
CA VAL A 49 -5.72 11.84 -10.03
C VAL A 49 -5.75 11.96 -8.50
N ASP A 50 -5.93 13.18 -7.98
CA ASP A 50 -5.97 13.44 -6.54
C ASP A 50 -7.26 12.88 -5.91
N ALA A 51 -8.40 13.02 -6.59
CA ALA A 51 -9.68 12.42 -6.19
C ALA A 51 -9.73 10.89 -6.32
N MET A 52 -8.72 10.27 -6.97
CA MET A 52 -8.70 8.83 -7.20
C MET A 52 -8.56 8.05 -5.89
N SER A 53 -9.64 7.37 -5.52
CA SER A 53 -9.68 6.39 -4.44
C SER A 53 -9.06 5.05 -4.86
N SER A 54 -8.37 4.39 -3.93
CA SER A 54 -7.85 3.02 -4.04
C SER A 54 -8.39 2.18 -2.87
N VAL A 55 -8.41 0.85 -3.00
CA VAL A 55 -8.89 -0.07 -1.95
C VAL A 55 -8.07 -0.02 -0.65
N PHE A 56 -6.84 0.51 -0.69
CA PHE A 56 -6.02 0.67 0.51
C PHE A 56 -5.50 2.09 0.65
N GLN A 57 -6.36 2.96 1.18
CA GLN A 57 -6.05 4.36 1.40
C GLN A 57 -5.05 4.56 2.54
N ARG A 58 -4.50 5.78 2.63
CA ARG A 58 -3.53 6.14 3.68
C ARG A 58 -4.08 5.95 5.09
N SER A 59 -5.35 6.27 5.30
CA SER A 59 -6.08 6.10 6.57
C SER A 59 -6.26 4.62 6.93
N GLU A 60 -6.77 3.81 6.01
CA GLU A 60 -6.99 2.37 6.19
C GLU A 60 -5.66 1.64 6.46
N ARG A 61 -4.59 2.04 5.79
CA ARG A 61 -3.25 1.52 6.07
C ARG A 61 -2.81 1.83 7.49
N GLY A 62 -2.99 3.07 7.95
CA GLY A 62 -2.70 3.45 9.33
C GLY A 62 -3.47 2.59 10.33
N PHE A 63 -4.74 2.34 10.04
CA PHE A 63 -5.61 1.52 10.87
C PHE A 63 -5.18 0.04 10.93
N VAL A 64 -4.88 -0.60 9.79
CA VAL A 64 -4.41 -2.00 9.77
C VAL A 64 -3.08 -2.15 10.51
N LEU A 65 -2.19 -1.17 10.39
CA LEU A 65 -0.92 -1.17 11.10
C LEU A 65 -1.08 -0.96 12.61
N PHE A 66 -2.03 -0.12 13.00
CA PHE A 66 -2.41 0.03 14.40
C PHE A 66 -3.01 -1.27 14.96
N LEU A 67 -3.89 -1.94 14.22
CA LEU A 67 -4.41 -3.26 14.60
C LEU A 67 -3.30 -4.30 14.72
N ALA A 68 -2.31 -4.30 13.82
CA ALA A 68 -1.15 -5.19 13.91
C ALA A 68 -0.35 -4.96 15.20
N LEU A 69 -0.22 -3.71 15.66
CA LEU A 69 0.39 -3.39 16.97
C LEU A 69 -0.43 -3.93 18.14
N VAL A 70 -1.75 -3.76 18.10
CA VAL A 70 -2.63 -4.27 19.15
C VAL A 70 -2.57 -5.79 19.21
N MET A 71 -2.55 -6.47 18.06
CA MET A 71 -2.45 -7.93 17.98
C MET A 71 -1.12 -8.46 18.52
N LEU A 72 -0.04 -7.67 18.47
CA LEU A 72 1.25 -8.03 19.05
C LEU A 72 1.16 -8.31 20.56
N ALA A 73 0.22 -7.67 21.27
CA ALA A 73 -0.01 -7.90 22.69
C ALA A 73 -0.66 -9.27 22.99
N PHE A 74 -1.29 -9.89 22.00
CA PHE A 74 -1.95 -11.19 22.14
C PHE A 74 -1.11 -12.32 21.54
N ASP A 75 -0.71 -12.17 20.28
CA ASP A 75 0.14 -13.13 19.56
C ASP A 75 0.86 -12.44 18.40
N ALA A 76 2.19 -12.60 18.34
CA ALA A 76 3.00 -12.03 17.27
C ALA A 76 2.66 -12.60 15.89
N GLN A 77 2.10 -13.80 15.81
CA GLN A 77 1.72 -14.44 14.55
C GLN A 77 0.50 -13.77 13.90
N PHE A 78 -0.49 -13.35 14.70
CA PHE A 78 -1.63 -12.57 14.18
C PHE A 78 -1.19 -11.20 13.66
N ALA A 79 -0.22 -10.56 14.32
CA ALA A 79 0.35 -9.31 13.83
C ALA A 79 0.99 -9.50 12.44
N VAL A 80 1.72 -10.60 12.23
CA VAL A 80 2.32 -10.91 10.92
C VAL A 80 1.26 -11.17 9.85
N TYR A 81 0.17 -11.88 10.15
CA TYR A 81 -0.93 -12.06 9.18
C TYR A 81 -1.56 -10.73 8.74
N LEU A 82 -1.74 -9.78 9.66
CA LEU A 82 -2.20 -8.44 9.32
C LEU A 82 -1.20 -7.67 8.46
N LEU A 83 0.10 -7.81 8.70
CA LEU A 83 1.14 -7.21 7.87
C LEU A 83 1.15 -7.81 6.45
N VAL A 84 1.02 -9.13 6.33
CA VAL A 84 0.93 -9.81 5.03
C VAL A 84 -0.29 -9.30 4.26
N LEU A 85 -1.45 -9.22 4.92
CA LEU A 85 -2.67 -8.66 4.34
C LEU A 85 -2.47 -7.21 3.87
N ALA A 86 -1.86 -6.36 4.70
CA ALA A 86 -1.57 -4.98 4.35
C ALA A 86 -0.61 -4.86 3.15
N ALA A 87 0.38 -5.76 3.04
CA ALA A 87 1.33 -5.79 1.93
C ALA A 87 0.63 -6.15 0.61
N VAL A 88 -0.22 -7.18 0.62
CA VAL A 88 -1.01 -7.60 -0.54
C VAL A 88 -1.98 -6.49 -0.96
N LEU A 89 -2.71 -5.90 -0.03
CA LEU A 89 -3.63 -4.79 -0.31
C LEU A 89 -2.89 -3.57 -0.87
N SER A 90 -1.67 -3.30 -0.39
CA SER A 90 -0.82 -2.22 -0.92
C SER A 90 -0.44 -2.46 -2.38
N ALA A 91 -0.06 -3.70 -2.74
CA ALA A 91 0.24 -4.05 -4.12
C ALA A 91 -1.00 -3.93 -5.02
N ILE A 92 -2.16 -4.40 -4.56
CA ILE A 92 -3.43 -4.28 -5.27
C ILE A 92 -3.79 -2.80 -5.49
N ALA A 93 -3.61 -1.95 -4.49
CA ALA A 93 -3.90 -0.51 -4.60
C ALA A 93 -3.07 0.17 -5.71
N VAL A 94 -1.79 -0.19 -5.84
CA VAL A 94 -0.93 0.31 -6.93
C VAL A 94 -1.44 -0.16 -8.29
N ALA A 95 -1.76 -1.44 -8.43
CA ALA A 95 -2.31 -1.99 -9.67
C ALA A 95 -3.62 -1.28 -10.06
N GLN A 96 -4.49 -0.99 -9.11
CA GLN A 96 -5.73 -0.24 -9.36
C GLN A 96 -5.49 1.16 -9.88
N ILE A 97 -4.52 1.91 -9.34
CA ILE A 97 -4.18 3.25 -9.83
C ILE A 97 -3.71 3.16 -11.28
N ILE A 98 -2.81 2.22 -11.60
CA ILE A 98 -2.28 2.04 -12.96
C ILE A 98 -3.40 1.68 -13.94
N LEU A 99 -4.30 0.77 -13.57
CA LEU A 99 -5.42 0.36 -14.43
C LEU A 99 -6.42 1.51 -14.67
N LYS A 100 -6.74 2.30 -13.63
CA LYS A 100 -7.63 3.46 -13.76
C LYS A 100 -7.03 4.54 -14.66
N VAL A 101 -5.74 4.82 -14.50
CA VAL A 101 -5.02 5.77 -15.36
C VAL A 101 -5.02 5.29 -16.82
N LYS A 102 -4.74 4.01 -17.05
CA LYS A 102 -4.74 3.43 -18.40
C LYS A 102 -6.12 3.53 -19.05
N ARG A 103 -7.19 3.27 -18.30
CA ARG A 103 -8.57 3.36 -18.80
C ARG A 103 -8.94 4.77 -19.21
N GLU A 104 -8.66 5.77 -18.37
CA GLU A 104 -8.93 7.18 -18.70
C GLU A 104 -8.14 7.64 -19.94
N ASN A 105 -6.88 7.22 -20.07
CA ASN A 105 -6.07 7.57 -21.23
C ASN A 105 -6.62 6.97 -22.53
N ALA A 106 -7.21 5.78 -22.47
CA ALA A 106 -7.84 5.14 -23.63
C ALA A 106 -9.18 5.78 -24.04
N GLU A 107 -9.86 6.48 -23.12
CA GLU A 107 -11.09 7.23 -23.42
C GLU A 107 -10.79 8.62 -24.03
N LYS A 108 -9.53 9.08 -24.01
CA LYS A 108 -9.08 10.33 -24.62
C LYS A 108 -8.61 10.20 -26.08
N ASP A 109 -8.25 8.99 -26.52
CA ASP A 109 -7.81 8.67 -27.89
C ASP A 109 -9.02 8.36 -28.79
#